data_AF-A0A1I2BSK8-F1
#
_entry.id   AF-A0A1I2BSK8-F1
#
_cell.length_a   1.000
_cell.length_b   1.000
_cell.length_c   1.000
_cell.angle_alpha   90.00
_cell.angle_beta   90.00
_cell.angle_gamma   90.00
#
_symmetry.space_group_name_H-M   'P 1'
#
loop_
_entity.id
_entity.type
_entity.pdbx_description
1 polymer ?
#
loop_
_entity_poly.entity_id
_entity_poly.type
_entity_poly.pdbx_seq_one_letter_code
_entity_poly.pdbx_strand_id
1 'polypeptide(L)'
;MNVKHVSVVLIIFVLLGLPGLIDLYHVGGYYLGVFLIMPYFFYRLRWEDAYQRRARRKWGKLRNRGRSALIWREGLQSFVIFLVIILFSQYVGNGRSPWEIASSLSTGQLLAVCLLLLCFSGFTGVARWYEKEKTFHHS
;
A
#
# COMPACT_ATOMS: atom_id res chain seq x y z
N MET A 1 14.23 -1.19 -23.91
CA MET A 1 13.81 -1.09 -22.49
C MET A 1 12.38 -1.63 -22.38
N ASN A 2 12.12 -2.59 -21.49
CA ASN A 2 10.80 -3.24 -21.39
C ASN A 2 9.74 -2.21 -20.91
N VAL A 3 8.50 -2.22 -21.42
CA VAL A 3 7.48 -1.17 -21.12
C VAL A 3 7.30 -0.93 -19.62
N LYS A 4 7.34 -2.01 -18.82
CA LYS A 4 7.28 -1.95 -17.34
C LYS A 4 8.39 -1.07 -16.72
N HIS A 5 9.59 -1.10 -17.28
CA HIS A 5 10.72 -0.30 -16.78
C HIS A 5 10.52 1.18 -17.09
N VAL A 6 10.00 1.49 -18.28
CA VAL A 6 9.66 2.86 -18.68
C VAL A 6 8.61 3.45 -17.73
N SER A 7 7.55 2.68 -17.42
CA SER A 7 6.50 3.14 -16.51
C SER A 7 7.01 3.40 -15.09
N VAL A 8 7.88 2.53 -14.55
CA VAL A 8 8.45 2.72 -13.21
C VAL A 8 9.34 3.96 -13.16
N VAL A 9 10.20 4.15 -14.17
CA VAL A 9 11.06 5.34 -14.27
C VAL A 9 10.20 6.60 -14.35
N LEU A 10 9.15 6.60 -15.20
CA LEU A 10 8.23 7.72 -15.32
C LEU A 10 7.54 8.05 -14.00
N ILE A 11 7.04 7.04 -13.27
CA ILE A 11 6.40 7.23 -11.96
C ILE A 11 7.40 7.85 -10.96
N ILE A 12 8.66 7.39 -10.95
CA ILE A 12 9.70 7.95 -10.07
C ILE A 12 9.96 9.42 -10.42
N PHE A 13 10.07 9.77 -11.71
CA PHE A 13 10.25 11.15 -12.14
C PHE A 13 9.07 12.04 -11.72
N VAL A 14 7.84 11.55 -11.89
CA VAL A 14 6.62 12.27 -11.45
C VAL A 14 6.65 12.49 -9.93
N LEU A 15 6.99 11.46 -9.15
CA LEU A 15 7.11 11.58 -7.70
C LEU A 15 8.20 12.59 -7.30
N LEU A 16 9.37 12.56 -7.94
CA LEU A 16 10.44 13.52 -7.62
C LEU A 16 10.08 14.96 -7.97
N GLY A 17 9.31 15.18 -9.03
CA GLY A 17 8.86 16.52 -9.44
C GLY A 17 7.64 17.04 -8.66
N LEU A 18 6.89 16.17 -7.98
CA LEU A 18 5.63 16.51 -7.34
C LEU A 18 5.74 17.66 -6.32
N PRO A 19 6.76 17.70 -5.43
CA PRO A 19 6.91 18.82 -4.47
C PRO A 19 7.16 20.18 -5.12
N GLY A 20 7.56 20.22 -6.40
CA GLY A 20 7.70 21.48 -7.14
C GLY A 20 6.38 22.00 -7.73
N LEU A 21 5.32 21.18 -7.69
CA LEU A 21 4.00 21.50 -8.23
C LEU A 21 2.95 21.77 -7.15
N ILE A 22 3.19 21.29 -5.92
CA ILE A 22 2.27 21.42 -4.79
C ILE A 22 3.00 21.88 -3.54
N ASP A 23 2.36 22.74 -2.75
CA ASP A 23 2.88 23.15 -1.46
C ASP A 23 2.78 22.00 -0.46
N LEU A 24 3.94 21.47 -0.06
CA LEU A 24 4.06 20.42 0.95
C LEU A 24 4.63 21.00 2.24
N TYR A 25 3.99 20.69 3.36
CA TYR A 25 4.44 21.14 4.67
C TYR A 25 5.79 20.52 5.07
N HIS A 26 5.99 19.23 4.79
CA HIS A 26 7.24 18.51 5.08
C HIS A 26 7.87 17.90 3.83
N VAL A 27 8.47 18.73 2.99
CA VAL A 27 9.19 18.31 1.77
C VAL A 27 10.27 17.25 2.06
N GLY A 28 11.03 17.38 3.16
CA GLY A 28 12.02 16.38 3.55
C GLY A 28 11.40 15.02 3.87
N GLY A 29 10.25 15.01 4.55
CA GLY A 29 9.48 13.79 4.84
C GLY A 29 8.99 13.12 3.57
N TYR A 30 8.52 13.91 2.59
CA TYR A 30 8.13 13.41 1.27
C TYR A 30 9.26 12.62 0.60
N TYR A 31 10.44 13.24 0.47
CA TYR A 31 11.58 12.59 -0.20
C TYR A 31 12.09 11.37 0.55
N LEU A 32 12.02 11.36 1.88
CA LEU A 32 12.33 10.17 2.66
C LEU A 32 11.36 9.01 2.33
N GLY A 33 10.06 9.30 2.21
CA GLY A 33 9.06 8.32 1.79
C GLY A 33 9.34 7.75 0.40
N VAL A 34 9.62 8.63 -0.57
CA VAL A 34 9.99 8.22 -1.95
C VAL A 34 11.26 7.37 -1.92
N PHE A 35 12.28 7.78 -1.17
CA PHE A 35 13.55 7.06 -1.03
C PHE A 35 13.36 5.65 -0.43
N LEU A 36 12.49 5.49 0.57
CA LEU A 36 12.22 4.18 1.18
C LEU A 36 11.45 3.24 0.25
N ILE A 37 10.56 3.78 -0.58
CA ILE A 37 9.71 3.02 -1.51
C ILE A 37 10.49 2.60 -2.77
N MET A 38 11.50 3.38 -3.16
CA MET A 38 12.27 3.17 -4.39
C MET A 38 13.00 1.81 -4.42
N PRO A 39 13.78 1.38 -3.42
CA PRO A 39 14.39 0.04 -3.37
C PRO A 39 13.39 -1.10 -3.50
N TYR A 40 12.19 -0.94 -2.91
CA TYR A 40 11.13 -1.94 -3.01
C TYR A 40 10.67 -2.14 -4.46
N PHE A 41 10.47 -1.06 -5.21
CA PHE A 41 10.09 -1.14 -6.63
C PHE A 41 11.21 -1.70 -7.51
N PHE A 42 12.46 -1.28 -7.30
CA PHE A 42 13.60 -1.84 -8.03
C PHE A 42 13.79 -3.32 -7.78
N TYR A 43 13.70 -3.75 -6.51
CA TYR A 43 13.79 -5.16 -6.15
C TYR A 43 12.67 -5.97 -6.81
N ARG A 44 11.42 -5.47 -6.78
CA ARG A 44 10.28 -6.12 -7.40
C ARG A 44 10.41 -6.22 -8.93
N LEU A 45 10.93 -5.18 -9.57
CA LEU A 45 11.11 -5.14 -11.02
C LEU A 45 12.23 -6.09 -11.50
N ARG A 46 13.35 -6.13 -10.78
CA ARG A 46 14.52 -6.95 -11.17
C ARG A 46 14.35 -8.44 -10.87
N TRP A 47 13.61 -8.79 -9.81
CA TRP A 47 13.45 -10.18 -9.37
C TRP A 47 12.00 -10.69 -9.48
N GLU A 48 11.23 -10.23 -10.47
CA GLU A 48 9.81 -10.57 -10.64
C GLU A 48 9.58 -12.09 -10.60
N ASP A 49 10.35 -12.88 -11.37
CA ASP A 49 10.20 -14.35 -11.42
C ASP A 49 10.57 -15.04 -10.11
N ALA A 50 11.64 -14.57 -9.45
CA ALA A 50 12.06 -15.11 -8.15
C ALA A 50 11.06 -14.73 -7.05
N TYR A 51 10.45 -13.56 -7.14
CA TYR A 51 9.40 -13.09 -6.26
C TYR A 51 8.13 -13.92 -6.46
N GLN A 52 7.68 -14.14 -7.70
CA GLN A 52 6.51 -14.97 -8.01
C GLN A 52 6.70 -16.41 -7.52
N ARG A 53 7.87 -17.01 -7.73
CA ARG A 53 8.18 -18.36 -7.20
C ARG A 53 8.13 -18.41 -5.67
N ARG A 54 8.71 -17.43 -4.97
CA ARG A 54 8.63 -17.34 -3.50
C ARG A 54 7.21 -17.11 -3.01
N ALA A 55 6.46 -16.22 -3.67
CA ALA A 55 5.06 -15.94 -3.36
C ALA A 55 4.19 -17.19 -3.51
N ARG A 56 4.36 -17.97 -4.59
CA ARG A 56 3.67 -19.25 -4.80
C ARG A 56 3.97 -20.26 -3.71
N ARG A 57 5.25 -20.50 -3.40
CA ARG A 57 5.64 -21.43 -2.31
C ARG A 57 5.04 -21.01 -0.97
N LYS A 58 5.05 -19.70 -0.67
CA LYS A 58 4.45 -19.16 0.54
C LYS A 58 2.93 -19.33 0.54
N TRP A 59 2.27 -19.11 -0.60
CA TRP A 59 0.82 -19.28 -0.74
C TRP A 59 0.39 -20.74 -0.56
N GLY A 60 1.11 -21.69 -1.18
CA GLY A 60 0.83 -23.12 -1.03
C GLY A 60 0.83 -23.58 0.43
N LYS A 61 1.76 -23.06 1.25
CA LYS A 61 1.80 -23.35 2.70
C LYS A 61 0.64 -22.71 3.47
N LEU A 62 0.15 -21.56 3.02
CA LEU A 62 -0.86 -20.76 3.71
C LEU A 62 -2.29 -21.17 3.38
N ARG A 63 -2.53 -21.75 2.20
CA ARG A 63 -3.85 -22.17 1.70
C ARG A 63 -4.61 -23.07 2.68
N ASN A 64 -3.89 -23.89 3.46
CA ASN A 64 -4.48 -24.82 4.42
C ASN A 64 -5.09 -24.13 5.66
N ARG A 65 -4.86 -22.83 5.88
CA ARG A 65 -5.36 -22.09 7.05
C ARG A 65 -6.82 -21.62 6.94
N GLY A 66 -7.54 -22.04 5.91
CA GLY A 66 -8.94 -21.68 5.68
C GLY A 66 -9.10 -20.32 4.97
N ARG A 67 -10.14 -20.24 4.12
CA ARG A 67 -10.39 -19.09 3.24
C ARG A 67 -10.62 -17.79 4.02
N SER A 68 -11.48 -17.82 5.03
CA SER A 68 -11.84 -16.63 5.82
C SER A 68 -10.63 -16.03 6.54
N ALA A 69 -9.81 -16.87 7.18
CA ALA A 69 -8.60 -16.42 7.87
C ALA A 69 -7.60 -15.74 6.93
N LEU A 70 -7.46 -16.22 5.69
CA LEU A 70 -6.59 -15.61 4.69
C LEU A 70 -7.14 -14.26 4.22
N ILE A 71 -8.43 -14.18 3.92
CA ILE A 71 -9.09 -12.92 3.52
C ILE A 71 -8.91 -11.88 4.63
N TRP A 72 -9.18 -12.25 5.89
CA TRP A 72 -8.98 -11.37 7.04
C TRP A 72 -7.53 -10.91 7.19
N ARG A 73 -6.55 -11.81 7.00
CA ARG A 73 -5.13 -11.44 7.07
C ARG A 73 -4.75 -10.43 6.00
N GLU A 74 -5.17 -10.65 4.75
CA GLU A 74 -4.88 -9.74 3.64
C GLU A 74 -5.63 -8.41 3.79
N GLY A 75 -6.85 -8.46 4.35
CA GLY A 75 -7.63 -7.28 4.70
C GLY A 75 -6.94 -6.44 5.77
N LEU A 76 -6.54 -7.05 6.90
CA LEU A 76 -5.82 -6.37 7.97
C LEU A 76 -4.50 -5.79 7.49
N GLN A 77 -3.76 -6.52 6.66
CA GLN A 77 -2.52 -5.99 6.07
C GLN A 77 -2.81 -4.75 5.21
N SER A 78 -3.91 -4.76 4.44
CA SER A 78 -4.31 -3.62 3.61
C SER A 78 -4.81 -2.44 4.45
N PHE A 79 -5.51 -2.71 5.56
CA PHE A 79 -5.92 -1.70 6.55
C PHE A 79 -4.71 -0.95 7.11
N VAL A 80 -3.69 -1.68 7.58
CA VAL A 80 -2.46 -1.08 8.11
C VAL A 80 -1.76 -0.23 7.04
N ILE A 81 -1.69 -0.71 5.79
CA ILE A 81 -1.09 0.06 4.69
C ILE A 81 -1.86 1.36 4.44
N PHE A 82 -3.20 1.31 4.38
CA PHE A 82 -4.01 2.52 4.18
C PHE A 82 -3.86 3.51 5.33
N LEU A 83 -3.85 3.01 6.57
CA LEU A 83 -3.64 3.84 7.75
C LEU A 83 -2.29 4.55 7.71
N VAL A 84 -1.21 3.82 7.38
CA VAL A 84 0.13 4.43 7.22
C VAL A 84 0.14 5.46 6.09
N ILE A 85 -0.45 5.16 4.93
CA ILE A 85 -0.48 6.08 3.79
C ILE A 85 -1.23 7.37 4.14
N ILE A 86 -2.39 7.26 4.80
CA ILE A 86 -3.21 8.42 5.16
C ILE A 86 -2.52 9.26 6.23
N LEU A 87 -1.98 8.64 7.27
CA LEU A 87 -1.28 9.38 8.32
C LEU A 87 -0.02 10.06 7.75
N PHE A 88 0.74 9.36 6.92
CA PHE A 88 1.91 9.93 6.26
C PHE A 88 1.54 11.07 5.31
N SER A 89 0.47 10.94 4.53
CA SER A 89 0.04 12.00 3.61
C SER A 89 -0.48 13.24 4.35
N GLN A 90 -1.19 13.07 5.46
CA GLN A 90 -1.64 14.18 6.31
C GLN A 90 -0.46 14.86 7.02
N TYR A 91 0.52 14.09 7.47
CA TYR A 91 1.73 14.64 8.05
C TYR A 91 2.54 15.45 7.01
N VAL A 92 2.77 14.88 5.83
CA VAL A 92 3.60 15.52 4.79
C VAL A 92 2.90 16.70 4.13
N GLY A 93 1.62 16.55 3.80
CA GLY A 93 0.84 17.57 3.10
C GLY A 93 0.35 18.68 4.03
N ASN A 94 -0.16 18.32 5.20
CA ASN A 94 -0.87 19.26 6.08
C ASN A 94 -0.18 19.49 7.43
N GLY A 95 0.98 18.88 7.69
CA GLY A 95 1.71 19.02 8.96
C GLY A 95 0.99 18.38 10.16
N ARG A 96 -0.05 17.57 9.94
CA ARG A 96 -0.89 17.04 11.02
C ARG A 96 -0.37 15.70 11.54
N SER A 97 -0.17 15.62 12.84
CA SER A 97 0.13 14.39 13.56
C SER A 97 -1.11 13.49 13.69
N PRO A 98 -0.94 12.18 13.93
CA PRO A 98 -2.06 11.28 14.15
C PRO A 98 -2.98 11.70 15.29
N TRP A 99 -2.41 12.30 16.34
CA TRP A 99 -3.17 12.81 17.48
C TRP A 99 -4.05 13.99 17.08
N GLU A 100 -3.50 14.96 16.35
CA GLU A 100 -4.25 16.13 15.88
C GLU A 100 -5.38 15.75 14.93
N ILE A 101 -5.16 14.75 14.06
CA ILE A 101 -6.22 14.23 13.19
C ILE A 101 -7.35 13.65 14.03
N ALA A 102 -7.03 12.80 15.01
CA ALA A 102 -8.03 12.16 15.86
C ALA A 102 -8.79 13.17 16.74
N SER A 103 -8.11 14.19 17.28
CA SER A 103 -8.73 15.21 18.12
C SER A 103 -9.52 16.26 17.32
N SER A 104 -9.20 16.45 16.04
CA SER A 104 -9.89 17.41 15.16
C SER A 104 -11.22 16.90 14.60
N LEU A 105 -11.45 15.58 14.62
CA LEU A 105 -12.66 14.95 14.11
C LEU A 105 -13.67 14.74 15.24
N SER A 106 -14.95 14.97 14.94
CA SER A 106 -16.00 14.51 15.84
C SER A 106 -16.03 12.98 15.91
N THR A 107 -16.54 12.43 17.01
CA THR A 107 -16.64 10.96 17.18
C THR A 107 -17.36 10.29 16.00
N GLY A 108 -18.39 10.93 15.44
CA GLY A 108 -19.11 10.43 14.28
C GLY A 108 -18.27 10.42 13.00
N GLN A 109 -17.49 11.47 12.76
CA GLN A 109 -16.58 11.54 11.61
C GLN A 109 -15.46 10.50 11.71
N LEU A 110 -14.86 10.37 12.89
CA LEU A 110 -13.83 9.36 13.13
C LEU A 110 -14.37 7.94 12.88
N LEU A 111 -15.58 7.65 13.38
CA LEU A 111 -16.24 6.37 13.18
C LEU A 111 -16.56 6.11 11.70
N ALA A 112 -17.01 7.13 10.96
CA ALA A 112 -17.23 7.03 9.53
C ALA A 112 -15.93 6.73 8.76
N VAL A 113 -14.83 7.41 9.09
CA VAL A 113 -13.51 7.16 8.49
C VAL A 113 -13.04 5.73 8.80
N CYS A 114 -13.15 5.28 10.05
CA CYS A 114 -12.80 3.92 10.45
C CYS A 114 -13.61 2.87 9.69
N LEU A 115 -14.93 3.05 9.57
CA LEU A 115 -15.79 2.15 8.81
C LEU A 115 -15.42 2.13 7.34
N LEU A 116 -15.14 3.28 6.74
CA LEU A 116 -14.71 3.38 5.35
C LEU A 116 -13.40 2.62 5.12
N LEU A 117 -12.41 2.79 6.01
CA LEU A 117 -11.15 2.06 5.96
C LEU A 117 -11.35 0.55 6.10
N LEU A 118 -12.22 0.11 7.02
CA LEU A 118 -12.55 -1.29 7.19
C LEU A 118 -13.18 -1.86 5.91
N CYS A 119 -14.15 -1.15 5.31
CA CYS A 119 -14.78 -1.57 4.05
C CYS A 119 -13.75 -1.71 2.92
N PHE A 120 -12.95 -0.67 2.64
CA PHE A 120 -11.94 -0.73 1.58
C PHE A 120 -10.88 -1.80 1.84
N SER A 121 -10.45 -1.96 3.09
CA SER A 121 -9.48 -2.98 3.46
C SER A 121 -10.06 -4.39 3.27
N GLY A 122 -11.33 -4.61 3.62
CA GLY A 122 -12.05 -5.86 3.39
C GLY A 122 -12.15 -6.21 1.91
N PHE A 123 -12.60 -5.26 1.07
CA PHE A 123 -12.64 -5.44 -0.38
C PHE A 123 -11.26 -5.75 -0.96
N THR A 124 -10.24 -5.03 -0.51
CA THR A 124 -8.85 -5.26 -0.93
C THR A 124 -8.35 -6.62 -0.48
N GLY A 125 -8.72 -7.08 0.72
CA GLY A 125 -8.40 -8.41 1.23
C GLY A 125 -9.00 -9.52 0.37
N VAL A 126 -10.27 -9.39 -0.02
CA VAL A 126 -10.94 -10.33 -0.92
C VAL A 126 -10.29 -10.31 -2.30
N ALA A 127 -10.04 -9.12 -2.88
CA ALA A 127 -9.42 -8.97 -4.19
C ALA A 127 -8.02 -9.60 -4.23
N ARG A 128 -7.18 -9.33 -3.22
CA ARG A 128 -5.82 -9.89 -3.11
C ARG A 128 -5.84 -11.40 -2.88
N TRP A 129 -6.79 -11.92 -2.12
CA TRP A 129 -6.99 -13.36 -1.99
C TRP A 129 -7.34 -13.99 -3.34
N TYR A 130 -8.29 -13.41 -4.06
CA TYR A 130 -8.73 -13.89 -5.36
C TYR A 130 -7.60 -13.87 -6.40
N GLU A 131 -6.83 -12.79 -6.46
CA GLU A 131 -5.67 -12.67 -7.36
C GLU A 131 -4.60 -13.73 -7.08
N LYS A 132 -4.30 -14.00 -5.80
CA LYS A 132 -3.35 -15.04 -5.39
C LYS A 132 -3.84 -16.44 -5.73
N GLU A 133 -5.13 -16.71 -5.53
CA GLU A 133 -5.73 -18.00 -5.87
C GLU A 133 -5.72 -18.21 -7.40
N LYS A 134 -6.10 -17.20 -8.19
CA LYS A 134 -6.04 -17.23 -9.66
C LYS A 134 -4.61 -17.49 -10.16
N THR A 135 -3.63 -16.77 -9.61
CA THR A 135 -2.22 -16.91 -9.99
C THR A 135 -1.68 -18.31 -9.65
N PHE A 136 -2.21 -18.95 -8.60
CA PHE A 136 -1.80 -20.30 -8.23
C PHE A 136 -2.37 -21.38 -9.17
N HIS A 137 -3.61 -21.24 -9.66
CA HIS A 137 -4.24 -22.24 -10.54
C HIS A 137 -3.86 -22.11 -12.01
N HIS A 138 -3.47 -20.92 -12.48
CA HIS A 138 -3.11 -20.67 -13.89
C HIS A 138 -1.60 -20.70 -14.17
N SER A 139 -0.80 -21.36 -13.33
CA SER A 139 0.63 -21.61 -13.59
C SER A 139 1.01 -23.05 -13.29
#